data_AF-A0A4R6LZS6-F1
#
_entry.id   AF-A0A4R6LZS6-F1
#
_cell.length_a   1.000
_cell.length_b   1.000
_cell.length_c   1.000
_cell.angle_alpha   90.00
_cell.angle_beta   90.00
_cell.angle_gamma   90.00
#
_symmetry.space_group_name_H-M   'P 1'
#
loop_
_entity.id
_entity.type
_entity.pdbx_description
1 polymer ?
#
loop_
_entity_poly.entity_id
_entity_poly.type
_entity_poly.pdbx_seq_one_letter_code
_entity_poly.pdbx_strand_id
1 'polypeptide(L)'
;MSLADKAKINKFLSLMREVIGKINGFHLIDREKNLNSLYKHGLTIDIAKFYIENLAVKDYWKGPEPDDKEFNNYEWWFFAREINTALGKTLFYIKIRIETRGREQIICLSFHEADYLIKFPYK
;
A
#
# COMPACT_ATOMS: atom_id res chain seq x y z
N MET A 1 13.69 11.03 5.75
CA MET A 1 12.90 9.81 5.48
C MET A 1 12.71 9.09 6.80
N SER A 2 11.46 8.87 7.23
CA SER A 2 11.16 8.15 8.47
C SER A 2 11.30 6.64 8.23
N LEU A 3 11.99 5.93 9.13
CA LEU A 3 12.10 4.48 9.13
C LEU A 3 11.50 3.92 10.43
N ALA A 4 10.50 3.06 10.28
CA ALA A 4 9.88 2.33 11.37
C ALA A 4 10.62 1.03 11.64
N ASP A 5 10.76 0.64 12.91
CA ASP A 5 11.29 -0.69 13.26
C ASP A 5 10.34 -1.82 12.84
N LYS A 6 10.87 -3.06 12.82
CA LYS A 6 10.11 -4.25 12.41
C LYS A 6 8.86 -4.48 13.27
N ALA A 7 8.89 -4.15 14.57
CA ALA A 7 7.74 -4.35 15.45
C ALA A 7 6.60 -3.39 15.10
N LYS A 8 6.92 -2.11 14.84
CA LYS A 8 5.95 -1.09 14.39
C LYS A 8 5.37 -1.44 13.02
N ILE A 9 6.20 -1.92 12.08
CA ILE A 9 5.73 -2.39 10.76
C ILE A 9 4.80 -3.59 10.90
N ASN A 10 5.17 -4.60 11.69
CA ASN A 10 4.33 -5.78 11.91
C ASN A 10 2.99 -5.40 12.54
N LYS A 11 2.99 -4.49 13.51
CA LYS A 11 1.74 -3.97 14.12
C LYS A 11 0.84 -3.33 13.06
N PHE A 12 1.40 -2.49 12.19
CA PHE A 12 0.64 -1.89 11.09
C PHE A 12 0.09 -2.94 10.12
N LEU A 13 0.92 -3.91 9.69
CA LEU A 13 0.50 -4.96 8.77
C LEU A 13 -0.60 -5.86 9.37
N SER A 14 -0.54 -6.17 10.66
CA SER A 14 -1.59 -6.93 11.34
C SER A 14 -2.92 -6.17 11.37
N LEU A 15 -2.89 -4.89 11.77
CA LEU A 15 -4.09 -4.05 11.77
C LEU A 15 -4.64 -3.88 10.34
N MET A 16 -3.76 -3.69 9.36
CA MET A 16 -4.16 -3.56 7.96
C MET A 16 -4.97 -4.78 7.48
N ARG A 17 -4.53 -5.99 7.80
CA ARG A 17 -5.25 -7.22 7.42
C ARG A 17 -6.61 -7.32 8.11
N GLU A 18 -6.67 -6.97 9.40
CA GLU A 18 -7.95 -6.93 10.13
C GLU A 18 -8.95 -5.99 9.45
N VAL A 19 -8.49 -4.80 9.05
CA VAL A 19 -9.33 -3.80 8.39
C VAL A 19 -9.78 -4.26 7.00
N ILE A 20 -8.87 -4.81 6.19
CA ILE A 20 -9.17 -5.35 4.85
C ILE A 20 -10.26 -6.44 4.89
N GLY A 21 -10.30 -7.23 5.96
CA GLY A 21 -11.29 -8.28 6.17
C GLY A 21 -12.71 -7.78 6.48
N LYS A 22 -12.88 -6.50 6.80
CA LYS A 22 -14.20 -5.89 7.08
C LYS A 22 -14.94 -5.59 5.78
N ILE A 23 -16.28 -5.53 5.84
CA ILE A 23 -17.12 -5.12 4.70
C ILE A 23 -16.70 -3.70 4.27
N ASN A 24 -16.36 -3.53 2.99
CA ASN A 24 -15.83 -2.29 2.44
C ASN A 24 -14.55 -1.78 3.15
N GLY A 25 -13.74 -2.69 3.69
CA GLY A 25 -12.50 -2.37 4.40
C GLY A 25 -11.32 -1.97 3.50
N PHE A 26 -11.51 -1.90 2.18
CA PHE A 26 -10.48 -1.54 1.22
C PHE A 26 -11.03 -0.58 0.17
N HIS A 27 -10.33 0.52 -0.05
CA HIS A 27 -10.65 1.52 -1.06
C HIS A 27 -9.39 1.94 -1.83
N LEU A 28 -9.34 1.60 -3.10
CA LEU A 28 -8.34 2.11 -4.03
C LEU A 28 -8.81 3.46 -4.56
N ILE A 29 -8.02 4.52 -4.36
CA ILE A 29 -8.33 5.84 -4.89
C ILE A 29 -8.21 5.80 -6.41
N ASP A 30 -9.28 6.24 -7.07
CA ASP A 30 -9.35 6.38 -8.51
C ASP A 30 -8.41 7.50 -8.99
N ARG A 31 -7.22 7.10 -9.44
CA ARG A 31 -6.21 7.96 -10.03
C ARG A 31 -5.82 7.35 -11.35
N GLU A 32 -5.70 8.19 -12.37
CA GLU A 32 -5.30 7.79 -13.72
C GLU A 32 -4.06 6.88 -13.70
N LYS A 33 -3.04 7.22 -12.89
CA LYS A 33 -1.82 6.41 -12.78
C LYS A 33 -2.05 4.99 -12.22
N ASN A 34 -2.96 4.84 -11.27
CA ASN A 34 -3.33 3.53 -10.72
C ASN A 34 -4.06 2.73 -11.79
N LEU A 35 -5.08 3.32 -12.44
CA LEU A 35 -5.87 2.66 -13.47
C LEU A 35 -5.01 2.24 -14.67
N ASN A 36 -4.15 3.14 -15.16
CA ASN A 36 -3.24 2.86 -16.26
C ASN A 36 -2.28 1.71 -15.93
N SER A 37 -1.77 1.65 -14.70
CA SER A 37 -0.91 0.54 -14.28
C SER A 37 -1.67 -0.77 -14.15
N LEU A 38 -2.86 -0.76 -13.56
CA LEU A 38 -3.70 -1.96 -13.49
C LEU A 38 -4.00 -2.50 -14.89
N TYR A 39 -4.44 -1.63 -15.81
CA TYR A 39 -4.72 -1.98 -17.20
C TYR A 39 -3.48 -2.52 -17.92
N LYS A 40 -2.36 -1.78 -17.89
CA LYS A 40 -1.09 -2.16 -18.53
C LYS A 40 -0.60 -3.53 -18.10
N HIS A 41 -0.77 -3.87 -16.82
CA HIS A 41 -0.25 -5.09 -16.22
C HIS A 41 -1.28 -6.24 -16.12
N GLY A 42 -2.50 -6.04 -16.62
CA GLY A 42 -3.57 -7.05 -16.57
C GLY A 42 -4.01 -7.38 -15.15
N LEU A 43 -4.02 -6.39 -14.25
CA LEU A 43 -4.39 -6.55 -12.85
C LEU A 43 -5.78 -5.97 -12.57
N THR A 44 -6.53 -6.63 -11.70
CA THR A 44 -7.80 -6.10 -11.17
C THR A 44 -7.57 -5.43 -9.81
N ILE A 45 -8.58 -4.70 -9.33
CA ILE A 45 -8.57 -4.13 -7.97
C ILE A 45 -8.50 -5.23 -6.91
N ASP A 46 -9.14 -6.38 -7.13
CA ASP A 46 -9.06 -7.52 -6.21
C ASP A 46 -7.66 -8.13 -6.13
N ILE A 47 -6.93 -8.16 -7.25
CA ILE A 47 -5.53 -8.57 -7.25
C ILE A 47 -4.66 -7.55 -6.51
N ALA A 48 -4.90 -6.25 -6.70
CA ALA A 48 -4.21 -5.21 -5.93
C ALA A 48 -4.46 -5.36 -4.43
N LYS A 49 -5.72 -5.57 -4.02
CA LYS A 49 -6.11 -5.86 -2.64
C LYS A 49 -5.37 -7.08 -2.10
N PHE A 50 -5.33 -8.18 -2.85
CA PHE A 50 -4.61 -9.40 -2.47
C PHE A 50 -3.12 -9.15 -2.20
N TYR A 51 -2.43 -8.40 -3.06
CA TYR A 51 -1.01 -8.08 -2.85
C TYR A 51 -0.78 -7.17 -1.65
N ILE A 52 -1.68 -6.23 -1.39
CA ILE A 52 -1.64 -5.34 -0.22
C ILE A 52 -1.85 -6.15 1.07
N GLU A 53 -2.85 -7.02 1.11
CA GLU A 53 -3.14 -7.89 2.26
C GLU A 53 -1.93 -8.79 2.62
N ASN A 54 -1.17 -9.20 1.61
CA ASN A 54 -0.02 -10.08 1.76
C ASN A 54 1.31 -9.35 1.95
N LEU A 55 1.34 -8.02 2.08
CA LEU A 55 2.57 -7.26 2.34
C LEU A 55 3.30 -7.77 3.58
N ALA A 56 4.62 -7.77 3.53
CA ALA A 56 5.50 -8.17 4.62
C ALA A 56 6.54 -7.08 4.94
N VAL A 57 7.27 -7.25 6.04
CA VAL A 57 8.33 -6.32 6.47
C VAL A 57 9.38 -6.09 5.38
N LYS A 58 9.68 -7.12 4.56
CA LYS A 58 10.61 -7.00 3.42
C LYS A 58 10.12 -6.11 2.28
N ASP A 59 8.80 -5.88 2.20
CA ASP A 59 8.18 -5.04 1.18
C ASP A 59 8.10 -3.57 1.64
N TYR A 60 8.37 -3.30 2.92
CA TYR A 60 8.36 -1.95 3.47
C TYR A 60 9.49 -1.12 2.86
N TRP A 61 9.18 0.13 2.48
CA TRP A 61 10.15 1.08 1.94
C TRP A 61 10.44 2.20 2.94
N LYS A 62 9.40 2.93 3.38
CA LYS A 62 9.54 4.08 4.28
C LYS A 62 8.24 4.42 5.00
N GLY A 63 8.34 5.35 5.95
CA GLY A 63 7.24 5.85 6.75
C GLY A 63 7.17 5.23 8.16
N PRO A 64 6.10 5.46 8.92
CA PRO A 64 5.01 6.34 8.60
C PRO A 64 5.47 7.79 8.37
N GLU A 65 4.82 8.48 7.44
CA GLU A 65 4.94 9.93 7.26
C GLU A 65 3.56 10.56 7.54
N PRO A 66 3.47 11.70 8.25
CA PRO A 66 2.18 12.36 8.48
C PRO A 66 1.50 12.72 7.15
N ASP A 67 0.18 12.67 7.11
CA ASP A 67 -0.57 13.28 6.02
C ASP A 67 -0.44 14.80 6.12
N ASP A 68 0.04 15.45 5.04
CA ASP A 68 0.28 16.90 5.00
C ASP A 68 -1.01 17.72 5.14
N LYS A 69 -2.18 17.06 5.09
CA LYS A 69 -3.47 17.66 5.39
C LYS A 69 -3.71 17.60 6.90
N GLU A 70 -3.45 18.71 7.57
CA GLU A 70 -3.44 18.90 9.04
C GLU A 70 -4.67 18.37 9.82
N PHE A 71 -5.78 18.02 9.16
CA PHE A 71 -7.07 17.77 9.81
C PHE A 71 -7.31 16.33 10.28
N ASN A 72 -6.52 15.35 9.83
CA ASN A 72 -6.91 13.93 9.97
C ASN A 72 -5.96 13.04 10.81
N ASN A 73 -4.78 13.51 11.22
CA ASN A 73 -3.78 12.77 12.03
C ASN A 73 -3.44 11.37 11.49
N TYR A 74 -3.66 11.12 10.20
CA TYR A 74 -3.33 9.83 9.61
C TYR A 74 -1.90 9.80 9.12
N GLU A 75 -1.34 8.59 9.09
CA GLU A 75 0.02 8.34 8.62
C GLU A 75 0.00 7.55 7.31
N TRP A 76 0.80 7.99 6.34
CA TRP A 76 1.08 7.27 5.11
C TRP A 76 2.20 6.26 5.30
N TRP A 77 1.94 5.04 4.85
CA TRP A 77 2.90 3.96 4.80
C TRP A 77 3.23 3.62 3.36
N PHE A 78 4.52 3.37 3.12
CA PHE A 78 5.07 3.20 1.78
C PHE A 78 5.70 1.83 1.67
N PHE A 79 5.22 1.06 0.70
CA PHE A 79 5.71 -0.27 0.39
C PHE A 79 6.05 -0.34 -1.09
N ALA A 80 6.84 -1.33 -1.45
CA ALA A 80 6.97 -1.76 -2.83
C ALA A 80 7.08 -3.29 -2.90
N ARG A 81 6.56 -3.86 -3.97
CA ARG A 81 6.52 -5.31 -4.10
C ARG A 81 6.67 -5.73 -5.55
N GLU A 82 7.46 -6.78 -5.78
CA GLU A 82 7.48 -7.46 -7.07
C GLU A 82 6.19 -8.26 -7.23
N ILE A 83 5.45 -7.92 -8.28
CA ILE A 83 4.15 -8.49 -8.61
C ILE A 83 4.28 -9.26 -9.92
N ASN A 84 3.69 -10.45 -9.98
CA ASN A 84 3.55 -11.19 -11.23
C ASN A 84 2.40 -10.57 -12.03
N THR A 85 2.71 -10.10 -13.24
CA THR A 85 1.78 -9.42 -14.15
C THR A 85 1.72 -10.13 -15.50
N ALA A 86 0.82 -9.68 -16.38
CA ALA A 86 0.80 -10.14 -17.78
C ALA A 86 2.12 -9.87 -18.54
N LEU A 87 2.95 -8.93 -18.05
CA LEU A 87 4.23 -8.55 -18.65
C LEU A 87 5.44 -9.18 -17.93
N GLY A 88 5.20 -10.09 -16.98
CA GLY A 88 6.23 -10.68 -16.12
C GLY A 88 6.30 -10.03 -14.74
N LYS A 89 7.46 -10.13 -14.08
CA LYS A 89 7.68 -9.54 -12.76
C LYS A 89 7.91 -8.04 -12.86
N THR A 90 7.06 -7.26 -12.22
CA THR A 90 7.14 -5.81 -12.19
C THR A 90 7.14 -5.30 -10.76
N LEU A 91 7.98 -4.31 -10.46
CA LEU A 91 8.00 -3.66 -9.15
C LEU A 91 6.87 -2.64 -9.06
N PHE A 92 5.96 -2.81 -8.10
CA PHE A 92 4.88 -1.88 -7.83
C PHE A 92 5.18 -1.03 -6.60
N TYR A 93 4.93 0.27 -6.70
CA TYR A 93 4.91 1.21 -5.60
C TYR A 93 3.50 1.25 -4.97
N ILE A 94 3.46 1.20 -3.64
CA ILE A 94 2.23 1.10 -2.86
C ILE A 94 2.26 2.16 -1.75
N LYS A 95 1.24 3.03 -1.72
CA LYS A 95 1.04 4.04 -0.67
C LYS A 95 -0.32 3.85 -0.03
N ILE A 96 -0.33 3.48 1.26
CA ILE A 96 -1.56 3.12 2.00
C ILE A 96 -1.62 3.83 3.35
N ARG A 97 -2.83 4.01 3.86
CA ARG A 97 -3.10 4.39 5.26
C ARG A 97 -4.33 3.66 5.79
N ILE A 98 -4.46 3.62 7.11
CA ILE A 98 -5.67 3.18 7.79
C ILE A 98 -6.46 4.41 8.21
N GLU A 99 -7.71 4.51 7.78
CA GLU A 99 -8.64 5.51 8.29
C GLU A 99 -9.59 4.85 9.28
N THR A 100 -9.81 5.49 10.43
CA THR A 100 -10.65 4.97 11.53
C THR A 100 -11.85 5.87 11.84
N ARG A 101 -11.88 7.11 11.34
CA ARG A 101 -13.02 8.02 11.50
C ARG A 101 -14.16 7.61 10.58
N GLY A 102 -15.29 7.21 11.15
CA GLY A 102 -16.46 6.74 10.41
C GLY A 102 -16.39 5.23 10.20
N ARG A 103 -16.07 4.79 8.97
CA ARG A 103 -15.83 3.37 8.67
C ARG A 103 -14.34 3.10 8.65
N GLU A 104 -13.91 2.08 9.39
CA GLU A 104 -12.53 1.64 9.34
C GLU A 104 -12.20 1.02 7.98
N GLN A 105 -11.22 1.60 7.28
CA GLN A 105 -10.86 1.18 5.93
C GLN A 105 -9.38 1.45 5.62
N ILE A 106 -8.82 0.63 4.73
CA ILE A 106 -7.55 0.91 4.07
C ILE A 106 -7.80 1.81 2.88
N ILE A 107 -7.17 2.98 2.91
CA ILE A 107 -7.07 3.85 1.74
C ILE A 107 -5.78 3.54 1.01
N CYS A 108 -5.89 3.01 -0.20
CA CYS A 108 -4.78 2.86 -1.13
C CYS A 108 -4.73 4.06 -2.07
N LEU A 109 -3.82 4.99 -1.76
CA LEU A 109 -3.62 6.20 -2.55
C LEU A 109 -2.81 5.96 -3.83
N SER A 110 -1.89 5.00 -3.78
CA SER A 110 -1.06 4.63 -4.93
C SER A 110 -0.89 3.11 -4.99
N PHE A 111 -1.15 2.56 -6.16
CA PHE A 111 -0.84 1.19 -6.55
C PHE A 111 -0.51 1.21 -8.04
N HIS A 112 0.77 1.36 -8.37
CA HIS A 112 1.23 1.50 -9.75
C HIS A 112 2.65 1.00 -9.92
N GLU A 113 3.08 0.75 -11.15
CA GLU A 113 4.47 0.43 -11.47
C GLU A 113 5.41 1.52 -10.91
N ALA A 114 6.53 1.11 -10.31
CA ALA A 114 7.50 2.04 -9.74
C ALA A 114 8.32 2.71 -10.85
N ASP A 115 8.36 4.05 -10.87
CA ASP A 115 9.15 4.81 -11.86
C ASP A 115 10.63 4.96 -11.48
N TYR A 116 11.03 4.42 -10.33
CA TYR A 116 12.36 4.57 -9.77
C TYR A 116 12.75 3.35 -8.93
N LEU A 117 14.06 3.21 -8.73
CA LEU A 117 14.62 2.16 -7.89
C LEU A 117 14.23 2.39 -6.43
N ILE A 118 13.66 1.35 -5.80
CA ILE A 118 13.29 1.36 -4.38
C ILE A 118 14.28 0.50 -3.60
N LYS A 119 14.91 1.10 -2.58
CA LYS A 119 15.81 0.40 -1.66
C LYS A 119 15.03 -0.08 -0.44
N PHE A 120 15.04 -1.39 -0.21
CA PHE A 120 14.32 -2.03 0.89
C PHE A 120 15.20 -2.07 2.15
N PRO A 121 14.83 -1.40 3.25
CA PRO A 121 15.62 -1.42 4.49
C PRO A 121 15.67 -2.78 5.19
N TYR A 122 14.80 -3.73 4.83
CA TYR A 122 14.67 -5.03 5.51
C TYR A 122 14.62 -6.25 4.56
N LYS A 123 15.02 -6.08 3.29
CA LYS A 123 15.15 -7.17 2.31
C LYS A 123 16.60 -7.63 2.21
#